data_AF-A0A8T6JDD0-F1
#
_entry.id   AF-A0A8T6JDD0-F1
#
_cell.length_a   1.000
_cell.length_b   1.000
_cell.length_c   1.000
_cell.angle_alpha   90.00
_cell.angle_beta   90.00
_cell.angle_gamma   90.00
#
_symmetry.space_group_name_H-M   'P 1'
#
loop_
_entity.id
_entity.type
_entity.pdbx_description
1 polymer ?
#
loop_
_entity_poly.entity_id
_entity_poly.type
_entity_poly.pdbx_seq_one_letter_code
_entity_poly.pdbx_strand_id
1 'polypeptide(L)'
;MLPIDPQRMIADLRALAEFGKLGTGVNRRSLTPEDLAARDWLLARMRAAGLDARIDGIGSVAGRTPGSRRHILIGSHTDSVPKGGWLDGSMGVIFGLEIARAYVEAGRTDDPGVEVISFIDEEGRFASLLGSAVFAGKVDESDIGKLRDERGEKLESALQAAGYAGRELLRCEPARHAAYLEAHIEQGPVLETAGKRIGLVTDIVGVSRCEVVFTGQADHAGTVPMGLRRDAAAALYAFADEFARFCSVEGSDRTVWNLGIVAMDPGAYNV
;
A
#
# COMPACT_ATOMS: atom_id res chain seq x y z
N MET A 1 -7.97 31.33 -3.20
CA MET A 1 -7.57 29.97 -3.65
C MET A 1 -6.08 29.84 -3.36
N LEU A 2 -5.61 28.72 -2.78
CA LEU A 2 -4.18 28.54 -2.51
C LEU A 2 -3.42 28.45 -3.85
N PRO A 3 -2.27 29.13 -4.01
CA PRO A 3 -1.46 29.04 -5.22
C PRO A 3 -0.67 27.72 -5.21
N ILE A 4 -1.13 26.73 -5.97
CA ILE A 4 -0.49 25.42 -6.12
C ILE A 4 0.54 25.46 -7.26
N ASP A 5 1.71 24.82 -7.09
CA ASP A 5 2.70 24.63 -8.15
C ASP A 5 2.66 23.16 -8.67
N PRO A 6 1.99 22.91 -9.80
CA PRO A 6 1.92 21.56 -10.36
C PRO A 6 3.27 21.06 -10.90
N GLN A 7 4.17 21.95 -11.33
CA GLN A 7 5.48 21.54 -11.83
C GLN A 7 6.36 21.05 -10.68
N ARG A 8 6.29 21.72 -9.53
CA ARG A 8 6.96 21.28 -8.30
C ARG A 8 6.45 19.93 -7.82
N MET A 9 5.13 19.72 -7.82
CA MET A 9 4.53 18.42 -7.48
C MET A 9 5.05 17.30 -8.39
N ILE A 10 5.04 17.50 -9.71
CA ILE A 10 5.53 16.50 -10.67
C ILE A 10 7.05 16.27 -10.52
N ALA A 11 7.83 17.32 -10.26
CA ALA A 11 9.25 17.21 -10.01
C ALA A 11 9.55 16.37 -8.76
N ASP A 12 8.78 16.57 -7.69
CA ASP A 12 8.91 15.78 -6.46
C ASP A 12 8.52 14.32 -6.67
N LEU A 13 7.46 14.03 -7.43
CA LEU A 13 7.11 12.65 -7.77
C LEU A 13 8.21 11.95 -8.57
N ARG A 14 8.82 12.65 -9.53
CA ARG A 14 9.94 12.11 -10.31
C ARG A 14 11.19 11.90 -9.44
N ALA A 15 11.49 12.83 -8.53
CA ALA A 15 12.59 12.68 -7.59
C ALA A 15 12.35 11.49 -6.65
N LEU A 16 11.13 11.34 -6.13
CA LEU A 16 10.74 10.20 -5.32
C LEU A 16 10.85 8.88 -6.10
N ALA A 17 10.51 8.86 -7.39
CA ALA A 17 10.60 7.67 -8.23
C ALA A 17 12.04 7.14 -8.44
N GLU A 18 13.06 7.96 -8.24
CA GLU A 18 14.46 7.50 -8.35
C GLU A 18 14.86 6.57 -7.19
N PHE A 19 14.20 6.66 -6.03
CA PHE A 19 14.41 5.73 -4.92
C PHE A 19 13.71 4.41 -5.20
N GLY A 20 14.48 3.37 -5.54
CA GLY A 20 13.96 2.06 -5.92
C GLY A 20 13.67 1.91 -7.42
N LYS A 21 14.17 2.82 -8.27
CA LYS A 21 13.92 2.77 -9.72
C LYS A 21 14.27 1.42 -10.35
N LEU A 22 13.32 0.85 -11.09
CA LEU A 22 13.46 -0.38 -11.84
C LEU A 22 12.90 -0.20 -13.25
N GLY A 23 13.76 0.20 -14.19
CA GLY A 23 13.34 0.56 -15.55
C GLY A 23 12.40 1.77 -15.53
N THR A 24 11.14 1.57 -15.95
CA THR A 24 10.06 2.58 -15.87
C THR A 24 9.24 2.47 -14.59
N GLY A 25 9.49 1.48 -13.74
CA GLY A 25 8.78 1.24 -12.49
C GLY A 25 9.63 1.50 -11.25
N VAL A 26 9.11 1.09 -10.11
CA VAL A 26 9.73 1.25 -8.78
C VAL A 26 9.62 -0.06 -8.01
N ASN A 27 10.69 -0.42 -7.33
CA ASN A 27 10.77 -1.45 -6.31
C ASN A 27 11.30 -0.80 -5.03
N ARG A 28 10.37 -0.33 -4.20
CA ARG A 28 10.65 0.33 -2.93
C ARG A 28 9.84 -0.34 -1.84
N ARG A 29 10.20 -1.57 -1.50
CA ARG A 29 9.56 -2.35 -0.45
C ARG A 29 9.88 -1.76 0.93
N SER A 30 8.94 -1.81 1.86
CA SER A 30 9.10 -1.19 3.18
C SER A 30 10.38 -1.62 3.91
N LEU A 31 11.05 -0.66 4.55
CA LEU A 31 12.30 -0.83 5.31
C LEU A 31 13.48 -1.43 4.51
N THR A 32 13.43 -1.38 3.18
CA THR A 32 14.62 -1.58 2.33
C THR A 32 15.48 -0.31 2.32
N PRO A 33 16.77 -0.37 1.96
CA PRO A 33 17.62 0.82 1.84
C PRO A 33 17.00 1.92 0.97
N GLU A 34 16.31 1.56 -0.11
CA GLU A 34 15.62 2.46 -1.01
C GLU A 34 14.44 3.16 -0.35
N ASP A 35 13.65 2.44 0.45
CA ASP A 35 12.54 3.01 1.23
C ASP A 35 13.04 3.93 2.33
N LEU A 36 14.09 3.54 3.06
CA LEU A 36 14.69 4.39 4.10
C LEU A 36 15.21 5.71 3.51
N ALA A 37 15.91 5.65 2.37
CA ALA A 37 16.38 6.86 1.68
C ALA A 37 15.21 7.75 1.20
N ALA A 38 14.12 7.15 0.71
CA ALA A 38 12.92 7.88 0.30
C ALA A 38 12.23 8.57 1.50
N ARG A 39 12.15 7.90 2.65
CA ARG A 39 11.58 8.46 3.89
C ARG A 39 12.39 9.63 4.41
N ASP A 40 13.73 9.51 4.42
CA ASP A 40 14.62 10.59 4.80
C ASP A 40 14.49 11.79 3.85
N TRP A 41 14.40 11.53 2.54
CA TRP A 41 14.14 12.56 1.54
C TRP A 41 12.78 13.24 1.77
N LEU A 42 11.72 12.49 2.02
CA LEU A 42 10.38 13.03 2.25
C LEU A 42 10.34 13.87 3.53
N LEU A 43 10.95 13.39 4.61
CA LEU A 43 11.11 14.13 5.86
C LEU A 43 11.81 15.47 5.63
N ALA A 44 12.90 15.48 4.85
CA ALA A 44 13.61 16.70 4.50
C ALA A 44 12.74 17.66 3.69
N ARG A 45 11.93 17.15 2.73
CA ARG A 45 11.00 17.94 1.92
C ARG A 45 9.87 18.55 2.75
N MET A 46 9.33 17.82 3.72
CA MET A 46 8.33 18.33 4.67
C MET A 46 8.92 19.43 5.55
N ARG A 47 10.14 19.25 6.07
CA ARG A 47 10.81 20.28 6.88
C ARG A 47 11.15 21.53 6.08
N ALA A 48 11.63 21.36 4.85
CA ALA A 48 11.91 22.48 3.94
C ALA A 48 10.64 23.27 3.59
N ALA A 49 9.47 22.62 3.63
CA ALA A 49 8.16 23.26 3.48
C ALA A 49 7.67 23.97 4.74
N GLY A 50 8.44 23.97 5.84
CA GLY A 50 8.06 24.60 7.11
C GLY A 50 7.12 23.77 7.99
N LEU A 51 6.99 22.46 7.72
CA LEU A 51 6.15 21.56 8.52
C LEU A 51 6.90 21.04 9.76
N ASP A 52 6.16 20.85 10.85
CA ASP A 52 6.61 20.08 12.02
C ASP A 52 6.57 18.59 11.66
N ALA A 53 7.71 18.06 11.21
CA ALA A 53 7.79 16.75 10.58
C ALA A 53 8.74 15.76 11.27
N ARG A 54 8.29 14.51 11.36
CA ARG A 54 8.97 13.38 12.03
C ARG A 54 8.70 12.04 11.34
N ILE A 55 9.58 11.09 11.64
CA ILE A 55 9.38 9.65 11.36
C ILE A 55 9.08 8.97 12.70
N ASP A 56 7.96 8.26 12.78
CA ASP A 56 7.46 7.64 14.01
C ASP A 56 8.10 6.26 14.29
N GLY A 57 7.64 5.59 15.36
CA GLY A 57 8.18 4.29 15.79
C GLY A 57 7.94 3.12 14.83
N ILE A 58 6.93 3.19 13.96
CA ILE A 58 6.68 2.17 12.93
C ILE A 58 7.35 2.55 11.61
N GLY A 59 7.80 3.80 11.46
CA GLY A 59 8.49 4.32 10.29
C GLY A 59 7.60 5.18 9.38
N SER A 60 6.35 5.47 9.75
CA SER A 60 5.50 6.41 8.99
C SER A 60 6.09 7.81 9.06
N VAL A 61 6.02 8.54 7.95
CA VAL A 61 6.54 9.92 7.86
C VAL A 61 5.36 10.87 7.88
N ALA A 62 5.34 11.79 8.84
CA ALA A 62 4.28 12.80 8.91
C ALA A 62 4.83 14.20 9.13
N GLY A 63 4.12 15.20 8.63
CA GLY A 63 4.45 16.61 8.78
C GLY A 63 3.21 17.47 8.80
N ARG A 64 3.06 18.30 9.84
CA ARG A 64 1.89 19.18 10.00
C ARG A 64 2.25 20.65 9.92
N THR A 65 1.31 21.46 9.43
CA THR A 65 1.43 22.91 9.46
C THR A 65 1.41 23.41 10.91
N PRO A 66 2.35 24.29 11.30
CA PRO A 66 2.38 24.85 12.65
C PRO A 66 1.21 25.81 12.89
N GLY A 67 0.89 26.07 14.16
CA GLY A 67 -0.09 27.10 14.56
C GLY A 67 -1.56 26.67 14.51
N SER A 68 -1.90 25.55 13.87
CA SER A 68 -3.26 24.99 13.86
C SER A 68 -3.46 23.96 14.97
N ARG A 69 -4.65 23.91 15.57
CA ARG A 69 -5.00 22.92 16.61
C ARG A 69 -5.53 21.61 16.03
N ARG A 70 -6.26 21.72 14.92
CA ARG A 70 -6.80 20.62 14.13
C ARG A 70 -6.18 20.65 12.74
N HIS A 71 -6.24 19.51 12.07
CA HIS A 71 -5.67 19.32 10.75
C HIS A 71 -6.59 18.47 9.88
N ILE A 72 -6.61 18.76 8.59
CA ILE A 72 -7.06 17.81 7.58
C ILE A 72 -5.85 16.92 7.28
N LEU A 73 -5.98 15.63 7.55
CA LEU A 73 -4.95 14.64 7.24
C LEU A 73 -5.05 14.32 5.74
N ILE A 74 -3.95 14.52 5.01
CA ILE A 74 -3.86 14.22 3.58
C ILE A 74 -2.68 13.29 3.37
N GLY A 75 -2.92 12.11 2.83
CA GLY A 75 -1.86 11.12 2.74
C GLY A 75 -2.21 9.91 1.91
N SER A 76 -1.26 8.99 1.91
CA SER A 76 -1.33 7.66 1.31
C SER A 76 -0.07 6.91 1.77
N HIS A 77 0.63 6.22 0.87
CA HIS A 77 1.88 5.49 1.13
C HIS A 77 2.96 5.84 0.10
N THR A 78 4.22 5.50 0.39
CA THR A 78 5.31 5.61 -0.57
C THR A 78 6.01 4.29 -0.85
N ASP A 79 5.72 3.22 -0.13
CA ASP A 79 6.23 1.89 -0.51
C ASP A 79 5.55 1.38 -1.78
N SER A 80 6.17 0.40 -2.42
CA SER A 80 5.64 -0.23 -3.64
C SER A 80 5.76 -1.76 -3.59
N VAL A 81 4.96 -2.43 -4.41
CA VAL A 81 5.26 -3.82 -4.82
C VAL A 81 6.59 -3.93 -5.60
N PRO A 82 7.21 -5.12 -5.72
CA PRO A 82 8.54 -5.29 -6.34
C PRO A 82 8.69 -4.87 -7.81
N LYS A 83 7.59 -4.57 -8.51
CA LYS A 83 7.55 -4.07 -9.90
C LYS A 83 6.42 -3.05 -10.07
N GLY A 84 6.27 -2.17 -9.09
CA GLY A 84 5.19 -1.19 -9.04
C GLY A 84 5.38 -0.03 -10.01
N GLY A 85 4.31 0.74 -10.20
CA GLY A 85 4.40 2.06 -10.83
C GLY A 85 4.99 3.10 -9.87
N TRP A 86 5.27 4.30 -10.38
CA TRP A 86 5.82 5.41 -9.58
C TRP A 86 4.74 6.36 -9.03
N LEU A 87 3.46 6.09 -9.30
CA LEU A 87 2.33 6.95 -8.92
C LEU A 87 1.47 6.35 -7.79
N ASP A 88 1.37 5.03 -7.74
CA ASP A 88 0.62 4.27 -6.73
C ASP A 88 1.11 4.65 -5.32
N GLY A 89 0.19 5.08 -4.46
CA GLY A 89 0.44 5.73 -3.17
C GLY A 89 1.15 7.09 -3.23
N SER A 90 2.31 7.12 -3.90
CA SER A 90 3.25 8.25 -3.93
C SER A 90 2.58 9.54 -4.40
N MET A 91 1.63 9.46 -5.35
CA MET A 91 0.84 10.61 -5.80
C MET A 91 0.08 11.27 -4.66
N GLY A 92 -0.59 10.50 -3.79
CA GLY A 92 -1.39 11.02 -2.68
C GLY A 92 -0.55 11.75 -1.64
N VAL A 93 0.63 11.21 -1.32
CA VAL A 93 1.57 11.84 -0.37
C VAL A 93 2.12 13.16 -0.91
N ILE A 94 2.61 13.18 -2.15
CA ILE A 94 3.16 14.41 -2.75
C ILE A 94 2.07 15.45 -3.03
N PHE A 95 0.84 15.00 -3.34
CA PHE A 95 -0.33 15.87 -3.43
C PHE A 95 -0.61 16.59 -2.10
N GLY A 96 -0.61 15.85 -0.99
CA GLY A 96 -0.74 16.43 0.36
C GLY A 96 0.38 17.42 0.69
N LEU A 97 1.63 17.05 0.35
CA LEU A 97 2.80 17.92 0.54
C LEU A 97 2.68 19.25 -0.21
N GLU A 98 2.22 19.23 -1.45
CA GLU A 98 2.06 20.46 -2.24
C GLU A 98 0.93 21.35 -1.69
N ILE A 99 -0.16 20.76 -1.20
CA ILE A 99 -1.22 21.51 -0.50
C ILE A 99 -0.67 22.17 0.77
N ALA A 100 0.11 21.43 1.57
CA ALA A 100 0.70 21.94 2.80
C ALA A 100 1.71 23.07 2.52
N ARG A 101 2.52 22.95 1.45
CA ARG A 101 3.41 24.03 0.99
C ARG A 101 2.65 25.27 0.62
N ALA A 102 1.65 25.16 -0.25
CA ALA A 102 0.86 26.31 -0.69
C ALA A 102 0.14 26.97 0.49
N TYR A 103 -0.28 26.19 1.49
CA TYR A 103 -0.85 26.70 2.74
C TYR A 103 0.17 27.55 3.54
N VAL A 104 1.39 27.04 3.73
CA VAL A 104 2.46 27.75 4.43
C VAL A 104 2.94 28.98 3.65
N GLU A 105 3.16 28.86 2.34
CA GLU A 105 3.61 29.95 1.45
C GLU A 105 2.60 31.09 1.37
N ALA A 106 1.31 30.77 1.46
CA ALA A 106 0.25 31.76 1.55
C ALA A 106 0.13 32.41 2.95
N GLY A 107 0.97 32.03 3.91
CA GLY A 107 0.97 32.56 5.28
C GLY A 107 -0.31 32.23 6.04
N ARG A 108 -0.99 31.12 5.72
CA ARG A 108 -2.26 30.75 6.36
C ARG A 108 -2.03 30.17 7.75
N THR A 109 -2.99 30.43 8.65
CA THR A 109 -2.99 29.98 10.05
C THR A 109 -4.39 29.54 10.50
N ASP A 110 -5.22 29.07 9.56
CA ASP A 110 -6.56 28.55 9.84
C ASP A 110 -6.57 27.33 10.77
N ASP A 111 -7.75 27.02 11.28
CA ASP A 111 -8.06 25.78 11.99
C ASP A 111 -9.29 25.14 11.31
N PRO A 112 -9.16 24.02 10.58
CA PRO A 112 -8.00 23.14 10.51
C PRO A 112 -6.89 23.60 9.57
N GLY A 113 -5.64 23.28 9.92
CA GLY A 113 -4.49 23.29 9.03
C GLY A 113 -4.35 21.99 8.21
N VAL A 114 -3.15 21.68 7.74
CA VAL A 114 -2.87 20.49 6.92
C VAL A 114 -1.84 19.61 7.61
N GLU A 115 -2.12 18.32 7.70
CA GLU A 115 -1.15 17.30 8.12
C GLU A 115 -0.96 16.31 6.97
N VAL A 116 0.29 16.08 6.59
CA VAL A 116 0.64 15.18 5.50
C VAL A 116 1.21 13.91 6.10
N ILE A 117 0.78 12.75 5.62
CA ILE A 117 1.29 11.46 6.08
C ILE A 117 1.60 10.51 4.93
N SER A 118 2.73 9.83 5.06
CA SER A 118 3.07 8.62 4.31
C SER A 118 3.05 7.45 5.29
N PHE A 119 2.01 6.64 5.21
CA PHE A 119 1.95 5.39 5.96
C PHE A 119 3.05 4.44 5.48
N ILE A 120 3.57 3.64 6.40
CA ILE A 120 4.48 2.54 6.09
C ILE A 120 3.70 1.28 5.70
N ASP A 121 4.25 0.53 4.75
CA ASP A 121 3.87 -0.84 4.42
C ASP A 121 2.39 -1.02 4.13
N GLU A 122 1.87 -0.20 3.21
CA GLU A 122 0.53 -0.38 2.68
C GLU A 122 0.45 -1.67 1.85
N GLU A 123 1.45 -1.87 0.99
CA GLU A 123 1.51 -2.94 -0.01
C GLU A 123 1.84 -4.31 0.61
N GLY A 124 2.33 -4.31 1.86
CA GLY A 124 2.57 -5.51 2.65
C GLY A 124 3.85 -6.24 2.31
N ARG A 125 4.96 -5.80 2.92
CA ARG A 125 6.15 -6.61 3.14
C ARG A 125 6.05 -7.42 4.41
N PHE A 126 5.65 -6.79 5.51
CA PHE A 126 5.45 -7.41 6.81
C PHE A 126 3.96 -7.62 7.11
N ALA A 127 3.13 -6.63 6.77
CA ALA A 127 1.68 -6.73 6.84
C ALA A 127 1.05 -5.64 5.95
N SER A 128 0.00 -5.97 5.20
CA SER A 128 -0.71 -4.97 4.40
C SER A 128 -1.42 -3.95 5.30
N LEU A 129 -1.42 -2.68 4.89
CA LEU A 129 -2.00 -1.55 5.61
C LEU A 129 -1.40 -1.30 7.00
N LEU A 130 -0.14 -1.70 7.24
CA LEU A 130 0.44 -1.69 8.59
C LEU A 130 0.43 -0.30 9.24
N GLY A 131 0.94 0.71 8.54
CA GLY A 131 1.07 2.06 9.07
C GLY A 131 -0.28 2.68 9.43
N SER A 132 -1.29 2.50 8.57
CA SER A 132 -2.64 3.00 8.83
C SER A 132 -3.38 2.19 9.89
N ALA A 133 -3.13 0.88 10.00
CA ALA A 133 -3.66 0.04 11.07
C ALA A 133 -3.07 0.42 12.44
N VAL A 134 -1.77 0.72 12.51
CA VAL A 134 -1.14 1.31 13.70
C VAL A 134 -1.76 2.68 13.98
N PHE A 135 -1.82 3.56 13.00
CA PHE A 135 -2.41 4.89 13.20
C PHE A 135 -3.85 4.82 13.75
N ALA A 136 -4.68 3.91 13.23
CA ALA A 136 -6.05 3.69 13.69
C ALA A 136 -6.19 2.91 15.01
N GLY A 137 -5.09 2.44 15.60
CA GLY A 137 -5.10 1.66 16.84
C GLY A 137 -5.56 0.21 16.68
N LYS A 138 -5.57 -0.33 15.45
CA LYS A 138 -5.89 -1.73 15.15
C LYS A 138 -4.70 -2.67 15.34
N VAL A 139 -3.48 -2.13 15.30
CA VAL A 139 -2.22 -2.84 15.55
C VAL A 139 -1.48 -2.09 16.66
N ASP A 140 -1.07 -2.82 17.69
CA ASP A 140 -0.28 -2.30 18.81
C ASP A 140 1.17 -2.83 18.82
N GLU A 141 1.94 -2.41 19.81
CA GLU A 141 3.35 -2.82 19.96
C GLU A 141 3.51 -4.33 20.14
N SER A 142 2.54 -5.00 20.78
CA SER A 142 2.57 -6.45 20.99
C SER A 142 2.38 -7.22 19.68
N ASP A 143 1.63 -6.66 18.73
CA ASP A 143 1.43 -7.23 17.41
C ASP A 143 2.63 -7.01 16.49
N ILE A 144 3.26 -5.84 16.56
CA ILE A 144 4.47 -5.51 15.80
C ILE A 144 5.58 -6.56 16.01
N GLY A 145 5.77 -7.03 17.25
CA GLY A 145 6.77 -8.05 17.58
C GLY A 145 6.51 -9.44 16.97
N LYS A 146 5.29 -9.71 16.48
CA LYS A 146 4.90 -10.99 15.86
C LYS A 146 5.08 -10.98 14.33
N LEU A 147 5.14 -9.80 13.72
CA LEU A 147 5.15 -9.65 12.26
C LEU A 147 6.50 -10.03 11.65
N ARG A 148 6.41 -10.70 10.50
CA ARG A 148 7.55 -11.17 9.72
C ARG A 148 7.28 -11.04 8.24
N ASP A 149 8.33 -10.77 7.46
CA ASP A 149 8.23 -10.78 6.00
C ASP A 149 8.22 -12.20 5.42
N GLU A 150 8.08 -12.31 4.10
CA GLU A 150 8.06 -13.59 3.38
C GLU A 150 9.35 -14.43 3.55
N ARG A 151 10.44 -13.84 4.05
CA ARG A 151 11.73 -14.52 4.31
C ARG A 151 11.93 -14.82 5.80
N GLY A 152 10.97 -14.46 6.65
CA GLY A 152 11.02 -14.66 8.09
C GLY A 152 11.76 -13.56 8.85
N GLU A 153 12.18 -12.47 8.20
CA GLU A 153 12.77 -11.30 8.86
C GLU A 153 11.73 -10.68 9.78
N LYS A 154 12.10 -10.43 11.04
CA LYS A 154 11.20 -9.79 12.02
C LYS A 154 11.11 -8.29 11.74
N LEU A 155 9.89 -7.75 11.76
CA LEU A 155 9.65 -6.32 11.64
C LEU A 155 10.41 -5.53 12.73
N GLU A 156 10.39 -5.99 13.98
CA GLU A 156 11.12 -5.37 15.09
C GLU A 156 12.62 -5.22 14.80
N SER A 157 13.25 -6.23 14.20
CA SER A 157 14.67 -6.18 13.84
C SER A 157 14.94 -5.18 12.72
N ALA A 158 14.05 -5.10 11.72
CA ALA A 158 14.15 -4.12 10.65
C ALA A 158 13.96 -2.67 11.17
N LEU A 159 13.02 -2.43 12.08
CA LEU A 159 12.82 -1.14 12.74
C LEU A 159 14.01 -0.72 13.61
N GLN A 160 14.62 -1.68 14.31
CA GLN A 160 15.83 -1.45 15.10
C GLN A 160 17.01 -1.07 14.20
N ALA A 161 17.20 -1.79 13.09
CA ALA A 161 18.25 -1.48 12.11
C ALA A 161 18.04 -0.11 11.46
N ALA A 162 16.79 0.29 11.20
CA ALA A 162 16.43 1.62 10.71
C ALA A 162 16.54 2.73 11.77
N GLY A 163 16.75 2.39 13.05
CA GLY A 163 16.81 3.36 14.15
C GLY A 163 15.46 3.99 14.50
N TYR A 164 14.34 3.33 14.16
CA TYR A 164 12.98 3.78 14.45
C TYR A 164 12.41 3.16 15.74
N ALA A 165 12.93 2.00 16.14
CA ALA A 165 12.51 1.31 17.36
C ALA A 165 12.55 2.24 18.59
N GLY A 166 11.46 2.24 19.37
CA GLY A 166 11.31 3.03 20.59
C GLY A 166 10.93 4.50 20.39
N ARG A 167 10.77 4.99 19.15
CA ARG A 167 10.15 6.30 18.91
C ARG A 167 8.65 6.25 19.18
N GLU A 168 8.07 7.40 19.47
CA GLU A 168 6.62 7.55 19.63
C GLU A 168 5.89 7.14 18.34
N LEU A 169 4.81 6.36 18.47
CA LEU A 169 3.92 6.00 17.37
C LEU A 169 2.91 7.12 17.10
N LEU A 170 2.66 7.41 15.83
CA LEU A 170 1.55 8.28 15.44
C LEU A 170 0.23 7.53 15.63
N ARG A 171 -0.77 8.23 16.18
CA ARG A 171 -2.11 7.70 16.39
C ARG A 171 -3.16 8.69 15.93
N CYS A 172 -4.28 8.17 15.46
CA CYS A 172 -5.44 8.97 15.12
C CYS A 172 -6.01 9.58 16.39
N GLU A 173 -6.09 10.90 16.39
CA GLU A 173 -6.69 11.68 17.46
C GLU A 173 -7.89 12.45 16.94
N PRO A 174 -9.12 12.04 17.26
CA PRO A 174 -10.33 12.69 16.76
C PRO A 174 -10.43 14.18 17.12
N ALA A 175 -9.79 14.60 18.21
CA ALA A 175 -9.74 16.00 18.62
C ALA A 175 -8.83 16.87 17.72
N ARG A 176 -7.84 16.25 17.05
CA ARG A 176 -6.88 16.90 16.15
C ARG A 176 -7.21 16.67 14.67
N HIS A 177 -7.55 15.43 14.27
CA HIS A 177 -7.81 15.10 12.87
C HIS A 177 -9.28 15.35 12.53
N ALA A 178 -9.53 16.38 11.71
CA ALA A 178 -10.88 16.78 11.33
C ALA A 178 -11.46 15.93 10.19
N ALA A 179 -10.60 15.45 9.30
CA ALA A 179 -10.93 14.60 8.16
C ALA A 179 -9.65 13.90 7.66
N TYR A 180 -9.83 12.84 6.87
CA TYR A 180 -8.79 12.19 6.08
C TYR A 180 -9.16 12.29 4.60
N LEU A 181 -8.22 12.73 3.76
CA LEU A 181 -8.36 12.78 2.31
C LEU A 181 -7.19 12.05 1.66
N GLU A 182 -7.49 11.24 0.66
CA GLU A 182 -6.50 10.50 -0.12
C GLU A 182 -6.79 10.71 -1.60
N ALA A 183 -5.81 11.29 -2.30
CA ALA A 183 -5.83 11.36 -3.74
C ALA A 183 -5.06 10.16 -4.29
N HIS A 184 -5.71 9.37 -5.13
CA HIS A 184 -5.12 8.14 -5.66
C HIS A 184 -5.34 8.03 -7.16
N ILE A 185 -4.43 7.33 -7.85
CA ILE A 185 -4.67 6.93 -9.23
C ILE A 185 -5.80 5.89 -9.26
N GLU A 186 -6.52 5.82 -10.37
CA GLU A 186 -7.69 4.93 -10.46
C GLU A 186 -7.32 3.43 -10.34
N GLN A 187 -6.12 3.06 -10.79
CA GLN A 187 -5.65 1.67 -10.98
C GLN A 187 -6.54 0.83 -11.92
N GLY A 188 -7.57 1.44 -12.53
CA GLY A 188 -8.45 0.86 -13.52
C GLY A 188 -8.64 1.77 -14.73
N PRO A 189 -9.42 1.33 -15.74
CA PRO A 189 -9.57 2.04 -17.01
C PRO A 189 -10.84 2.90 -17.11
N VAL A 190 -11.66 3.02 -16.05
CA VAL A 190 -13.01 3.60 -16.11
C VAL A 190 -12.98 5.09 -16.40
N LEU A 191 -12.11 5.87 -15.76
CA LEU A 191 -12.01 7.32 -16.01
C LEU A 191 -11.51 7.59 -17.43
N GLU A 192 -10.49 6.85 -17.88
CA GLU A 192 -9.97 6.97 -19.23
C GLU A 192 -11.06 6.63 -20.27
N THR A 193 -11.72 5.48 -20.11
CA THR A 193 -12.77 5.01 -21.01
C THR A 193 -13.96 5.97 -21.04
N ALA A 194 -14.30 6.60 -19.91
CA ALA A 194 -15.38 7.57 -19.79
C ALA A 194 -14.97 9.01 -20.17
N GLY A 195 -13.71 9.25 -20.55
CA GLY A 195 -13.18 10.59 -20.85
C GLY A 195 -13.25 11.56 -19.65
N LYS A 196 -13.12 11.05 -18.43
CA LYS A 196 -13.19 11.81 -17.18
C LYS A 196 -11.79 12.04 -16.61
N ARG A 197 -11.62 13.15 -15.89
CA ARG A 197 -10.33 13.54 -15.28
C ARG A 197 -10.26 13.28 -13.78
N ILE A 198 -11.41 13.28 -13.10
CA ILE A 198 -11.51 13.15 -11.65
C ILE A 198 -12.68 12.22 -11.35
N GLY A 199 -12.43 11.22 -10.49
CA GLY A 199 -13.45 10.38 -9.88
C GLY A 199 -13.65 10.77 -8.42
N LEU A 200 -14.90 10.79 -7.97
CA LEU A 200 -15.25 10.96 -6.57
C LEU A 200 -15.52 9.56 -6.00
N VAL A 201 -14.58 9.04 -5.23
CA VAL A 201 -14.68 7.69 -4.65
C VAL A 201 -15.73 7.71 -3.54
N THR A 202 -16.77 6.92 -3.68
CA THR A 202 -17.85 6.80 -2.68
C THR A 202 -17.64 5.62 -1.74
N ASP A 203 -17.02 4.55 -2.25
CA ASP A 203 -16.89 3.26 -1.56
C ASP A 203 -15.59 2.58 -1.98
N ILE A 204 -15.08 1.70 -1.11
CA ILE A 204 -13.96 0.80 -1.39
C ILE A 204 -14.50 -0.63 -1.37
N VAL A 205 -14.01 -1.47 -2.29
CA VAL A 205 -14.45 -2.87 -2.40
C VAL A 205 -14.14 -3.68 -1.15
N GLY A 206 -15.03 -4.61 -0.81
CA GLY A 206 -14.70 -5.69 0.13
C GLY A 206 -13.77 -6.69 -0.53
N VAL A 207 -12.75 -7.16 0.21
CA VAL A 207 -11.78 -8.15 -0.29
C VAL A 207 -11.86 -9.41 0.57
N SER A 208 -11.98 -10.56 -0.08
CA SER A 208 -11.83 -11.88 0.54
C SER A 208 -10.71 -12.63 -0.17
N ARG A 209 -9.85 -13.28 0.63
CA ARG A 209 -8.75 -14.12 0.14
C ARG A 209 -8.94 -15.51 0.75
N CYS A 210 -8.83 -16.54 -0.08
CA CYS A 210 -9.01 -17.93 0.33
C CYS A 210 -7.89 -18.79 -0.25
N GLU A 211 -7.39 -19.72 0.54
CA GLU A 211 -6.53 -20.82 0.08
C GLU A 211 -7.41 -22.07 -0.02
N VAL A 212 -7.34 -22.73 -1.18
CA VAL A 212 -8.05 -23.98 -1.43
C VAL A 212 -7.02 -25.06 -1.73
N VAL A 213 -7.02 -26.11 -0.90
CA VAL A 213 -6.09 -27.23 -1.01
C VAL A 213 -6.82 -28.47 -1.54
N PHE A 214 -6.37 -28.96 -2.69
CA PHE A 214 -6.83 -30.23 -3.27
C PHE A 214 -5.81 -31.32 -2.96
N THR A 215 -6.20 -32.31 -2.17
CA THR A 215 -5.32 -33.44 -1.81
C THR A 215 -5.69 -34.67 -2.61
N GLY A 216 -4.75 -35.14 -3.43
CA GLY A 216 -4.87 -36.33 -4.26
C GLY A 216 -3.93 -37.45 -3.83
N GLN A 217 -3.51 -38.25 -4.79
CA GLN A 217 -2.47 -39.28 -4.64
C GLN A 217 -1.47 -39.15 -5.80
N ALA A 218 -0.19 -38.98 -5.45
CA ALA A 218 0.90 -39.00 -6.42
C ALA A 218 1.16 -40.44 -6.88
N ASP A 219 1.14 -40.67 -8.19
CA ASP A 219 1.27 -41.98 -8.81
C ASP A 219 2.06 -41.86 -10.12
N HIS A 220 2.43 -42.95 -10.78
CA HIS A 220 3.19 -42.85 -12.03
C HIS A 220 2.27 -42.56 -13.24
N ALA A 221 2.50 -41.44 -13.93
CA ALA A 221 1.61 -40.94 -14.98
C ALA A 221 1.44 -41.88 -16.19
N GLY A 222 2.41 -42.77 -16.44
CA GLY A 222 2.32 -43.73 -17.56
C GLY A 222 1.65 -45.07 -17.22
N THR A 223 1.46 -45.40 -15.95
CA THR A 223 1.11 -46.78 -15.54
C THR A 223 -0.14 -46.89 -14.69
N VAL A 224 -0.58 -45.80 -14.03
CA VAL A 224 -1.84 -45.82 -13.28
C VAL A 224 -3.02 -45.49 -14.20
N PRO A 225 -3.97 -46.43 -14.40
CA PRO A 225 -5.16 -46.21 -15.22
C PRO A 225 -6.02 -45.05 -14.72
N MET A 226 -6.67 -44.32 -15.63
CA MET A 226 -7.44 -43.13 -15.29
C MET A 226 -8.52 -43.34 -14.22
N GLY A 227 -9.20 -44.49 -14.24
CA GLY A 227 -10.26 -44.81 -13.26
C GLY A 227 -9.77 -45.08 -11.84
N LEU A 228 -8.45 -45.21 -11.61
CA LEU A 228 -7.86 -45.43 -10.30
C LEU A 228 -7.20 -44.16 -9.73
N ARG A 229 -7.14 -43.07 -10.50
CA ARG A 229 -6.44 -41.86 -10.09
C ARG A 229 -7.23 -41.04 -9.09
N ARG A 230 -6.51 -40.37 -8.20
CA ARG A 230 -6.99 -39.28 -7.35
C ARG A 230 -6.20 -38.03 -7.70
N ASP A 231 -6.50 -37.48 -8.86
CA ASP A 231 -5.71 -36.39 -9.47
C ASP A 231 -6.14 -35.02 -8.90
N ALA A 232 -5.25 -34.42 -8.10
CA ALA A 232 -5.48 -33.11 -7.49
C ALA A 232 -5.48 -31.97 -8.53
N ALA A 233 -4.70 -32.08 -9.60
CA ALA A 233 -4.66 -31.07 -10.66
C ALA A 233 -5.97 -31.08 -11.45
N ALA A 234 -6.51 -32.27 -11.76
CA ALA A 234 -7.83 -32.39 -12.37
C ALA A 234 -8.92 -31.73 -11.51
N ALA A 235 -8.88 -31.91 -10.20
CA ALA A 235 -9.82 -31.27 -9.27
C ALA A 235 -9.66 -29.74 -9.25
N LEU A 236 -8.43 -29.22 -9.26
CA LEU A 236 -8.15 -27.79 -9.35
C LEU A 236 -8.72 -27.17 -10.63
N TYR A 237 -8.47 -27.78 -11.79
CA TYR A 237 -8.95 -27.24 -13.07
C TYR A 237 -10.48 -27.28 -13.17
N ALA A 238 -11.10 -28.35 -12.66
CA ALA A 238 -12.57 -28.41 -12.57
C ALA A 238 -13.13 -27.33 -11.64
N PHE A 239 -12.50 -27.09 -10.49
CA PHE A 239 -12.87 -26.01 -9.59
C PHE A 239 -12.71 -24.64 -10.25
N ALA A 240 -11.61 -24.38 -10.95
CA ALA A 240 -11.37 -23.09 -11.60
C ALA A 240 -12.44 -22.76 -12.65
N ASP A 241 -12.85 -23.74 -13.46
CA ASP A 241 -13.93 -23.57 -14.44
C ASP A 241 -15.29 -23.34 -13.77
N GLU A 242 -15.62 -24.14 -12.74
CA GLU A 242 -16.85 -23.97 -11.96
C GLU A 242 -16.89 -22.61 -11.27
N PHE A 243 -15.79 -22.18 -10.66
CA PHE A 243 -15.68 -20.92 -9.96
C PHE A 243 -15.85 -19.73 -10.90
N ALA A 244 -15.22 -19.78 -12.09
CA ALA A 244 -15.41 -18.77 -13.11
C ALA A 244 -16.88 -18.65 -13.55
N ARG A 245 -17.55 -19.80 -13.74
CA ARG A 245 -18.97 -19.86 -14.09
C ARG A 245 -19.85 -19.33 -12.97
N PHE A 246 -19.60 -19.77 -11.74
CA PHE A 246 -20.29 -19.28 -10.55
C PHE A 246 -20.19 -17.76 -10.44
N CYS A 247 -18.98 -17.19 -10.56
CA CYS A 247 -18.80 -15.73 -10.53
C CYS A 247 -19.51 -15.01 -11.67
N SER A 248 -19.64 -15.62 -12.85
CA SER A 248 -20.40 -15.02 -13.96
C SER A 248 -21.92 -15.00 -13.74
N VAL A 249 -22.44 -15.92 -12.91
CA VAL A 249 -23.89 -16.06 -12.63
C VAL A 249 -24.28 -15.29 -11.37
N GLU A 250 -23.52 -15.45 -10.29
CA GLU A 250 -23.82 -14.90 -8.97
C GLU A 250 -23.14 -13.55 -8.73
N GLY A 251 -22.12 -13.21 -9.51
CA GLY A 251 -21.45 -11.91 -9.46
C GLY A 251 -22.27 -10.79 -10.09
N SER A 252 -21.89 -9.56 -9.76
CA SER A 252 -22.38 -8.37 -10.44
C SER A 252 -21.34 -7.87 -11.45
N ASP A 253 -21.70 -6.87 -12.26
CA ASP A 253 -20.75 -6.17 -13.16
C ASP A 253 -19.57 -5.49 -12.42
N ARG A 254 -19.63 -5.40 -11.09
CA ARG A 254 -18.57 -4.86 -10.23
C ARG A 254 -17.73 -5.94 -9.55
N THR A 255 -18.11 -7.21 -9.68
CA THR A 255 -17.40 -8.31 -9.05
C THR A 255 -16.11 -8.60 -9.81
N VAL A 256 -14.99 -8.59 -9.10
CA VAL A 256 -13.68 -8.99 -9.63
C VAL A 256 -13.18 -10.18 -8.84
N TRP A 257 -12.59 -11.15 -9.53
CA TRP A 257 -11.99 -12.33 -8.91
C TRP A 257 -10.71 -12.70 -9.65
N ASN A 258 -9.81 -13.41 -8.98
CA ASN A 258 -8.54 -13.86 -9.53
C ASN A 258 -8.08 -15.14 -8.83
N LEU A 259 -7.64 -16.14 -9.60
CA LEU A 259 -6.91 -17.30 -9.10
C LEU A 259 -5.42 -17.10 -9.40
N GLY A 260 -4.78 -16.25 -8.59
CA GLY A 260 -3.46 -15.69 -8.91
C GLY A 260 -2.26 -16.58 -8.56
N ILE A 261 -2.44 -17.60 -7.72
CA ILE A 261 -1.35 -18.45 -7.23
C ILE A 261 -1.79 -19.91 -7.36
N VAL A 262 -0.97 -20.72 -8.03
CA VAL A 262 -1.12 -22.17 -8.14
C VAL A 262 0.22 -22.82 -7.82
N ALA A 263 0.22 -23.74 -6.86
CA ALA A 263 1.36 -24.59 -6.53
C ALA A 263 0.96 -26.06 -6.70
N MET A 264 1.81 -26.84 -7.35
CA MET A 264 1.62 -28.26 -7.59
C MET A 264 2.76 -29.04 -6.95
N ASP A 265 2.42 -30.10 -6.21
CA ASP A 265 3.38 -31.01 -5.59
C ASP A 265 3.12 -32.45 -6.08
N PRO A 266 4.13 -33.19 -6.58
CA PRO A 266 5.55 -32.81 -6.69
C PRO A 266 5.89 -31.93 -7.90
N GLY A 267 4.91 -31.58 -8.75
CA GLY A 267 5.15 -30.73 -9.93
C GLY A 267 5.96 -31.39 -11.05
N ALA A 268 5.95 -32.72 -11.13
CA ALA A 268 6.67 -33.50 -12.13
C ALA A 268 5.74 -33.91 -13.29
N TYR A 269 6.19 -33.80 -14.53
CA TYR A 269 5.38 -34.08 -15.73
C TYR A 269 4.93 -35.55 -15.85
N ASN A 270 5.57 -36.46 -15.12
CA ASN A 270 5.34 -37.91 -15.17
C ASN A 270 4.77 -38.49 -13.86
N VAL A 271 4.23 -37.63 -13.00
CA VAL A 271 3.52 -38.00 -11.77
C VAL A 271 2.06 -37.58 -11.91
#